data_AF-A0A535B3F8-F1
#
_entry.id   AF-A0A535B3F8-F1
#
_cell.length_a   1.000
_cell.length_b   1.000
_cell.length_c   1.000
_cell.angle_alpha   90.00
_cell.angle_beta   90.00
_cell.angle_gamma   90.00
#
_symmetry.space_group_name_H-M   'P 1'
#
loop_
_entity.id
_entity.type
_entity.pdbx_description
1 polymer ?
#
loop_
_entity_poly.entity_id
_entity_poly.type
_entity_poly.pdbx_seq_one_letter_code
_entity_poly.pdbx_strand_id
1 'polypeptide(L)'
;MNARQEFESRLSKVRDVMREKGLQTLLVFDSGRHNFLRMNYVAYLTDFISVGPQTVLVLPLEVAPVLYLAPVWDIPRAQDESWVPDVRPFKEFWNRLANLSGKVGLIGRESMHVDLHDEIAKALNQTPVNAKEIIENMARCKSEFELERLRKAAEIADAGVRALHEDARAGLKEFELAAIVEYRMRSLGAEDNFGMVVANSHNQALHPPTDRVVQPGDIIIGEITPCVGGLFVQICRTMVLGEPAPIVLEKYAILKKAMSLGMDAAKTGAPASDIAEAINGTLCEAG
;
A
#
# COMPACT_ATOMS: atom_id res chain seq x y z
N MET A 1 -3.47 9.65 -18.89
CA MET A 1 -3.98 8.32 -19.29
C MET A 1 -5.24 8.08 -18.49
N ASN A 2 -6.37 7.71 -19.11
CA ASN A 2 -7.57 7.41 -18.32
C ASN A 2 -7.45 6.00 -17.67
N ALA A 3 -8.28 5.71 -16.66
CA ALA A 3 -8.21 4.45 -15.91
C ALA A 3 -8.25 3.21 -16.83
N ARG A 4 -9.14 3.21 -17.83
CA ARG A 4 -9.28 2.10 -18.78
C ARG A 4 -7.99 1.84 -19.56
N GLN A 5 -7.35 2.88 -20.09
CA GLN A 5 -6.09 2.77 -20.82
C GLN A 5 -4.95 2.22 -19.93
N GLU A 6 -4.92 2.61 -18.65
CA GLU A 6 -3.95 2.11 -17.69
C GLU A 6 -4.08 0.59 -17.51
N PHE A 7 -5.29 0.10 -17.23
CA PHE A 7 -5.50 -1.34 -17.00
C PHE A 7 -5.34 -2.18 -18.28
N GLU A 8 -5.77 -1.68 -19.45
CA GLU A 8 -5.49 -2.33 -20.73
C GLU A 8 -3.98 -2.46 -20.97
N SER A 9 -3.19 -1.41 -20.67
CA SER A 9 -1.72 -1.45 -20.75
C SER A 9 -1.11 -2.46 -19.78
N ARG A 10 -1.58 -2.50 -18.52
CA ARG A 10 -1.11 -3.46 -17.51
C ARG A 10 -1.36 -4.89 -17.96
N LEU A 11 -2.57 -5.20 -18.43
CA LEU A 11 -2.91 -6.53 -18.94
C LEU A 11 -2.05 -6.95 -20.11
N SER A 12 -1.79 -6.03 -21.06
CA SER A 12 -0.92 -6.32 -22.20
C SER A 12 0.47 -6.74 -21.73
N LYS A 13 1.08 -5.94 -20.84
CA LYS A 13 2.41 -6.24 -20.27
C LYS A 13 2.43 -7.56 -19.49
N VAL A 14 1.40 -7.82 -18.69
CA VAL A 14 1.26 -9.09 -17.96
C VAL A 14 1.19 -10.27 -18.95
N ARG A 15 0.39 -10.16 -20.01
CA ARG A 15 0.27 -11.21 -21.04
C ARG A 15 1.57 -11.43 -21.79
N ASP A 16 2.33 -10.40 -22.10
CA ASP A 16 3.63 -10.53 -22.76
C ASP A 16 4.59 -11.36 -21.90
N VAL A 17 4.68 -11.06 -20.60
CA VAL A 17 5.49 -11.85 -19.66
C VAL A 17 4.93 -13.26 -19.46
N MET A 18 3.60 -13.45 -19.52
CA MET A 18 3.00 -14.78 -19.53
C MET A 18 3.44 -15.59 -20.76
N ARG A 19 3.50 -15.01 -21.97
CA ARG A 19 3.99 -15.68 -23.18
C ARG A 19 5.44 -16.09 -23.02
N GLU A 20 6.30 -15.18 -22.56
CA GLU A 20 7.72 -15.44 -22.31
C GLU A 20 7.94 -16.58 -21.31
N LYS A 21 7.13 -16.66 -20.25
CA LYS A 21 7.22 -17.70 -19.22
C LYS A 21 6.43 -18.98 -19.55
N GLY A 22 5.73 -19.01 -20.68
CA GLY A 22 4.87 -20.10 -21.12
C GLY A 22 3.63 -20.34 -20.23
N LEU A 23 3.16 -19.31 -19.51
CA LEU A 23 1.98 -19.38 -18.64
C LEU A 23 0.70 -19.29 -19.47
N GLN A 24 -0.20 -20.26 -19.32
CA GLN A 24 -1.50 -20.27 -19.99
C GLN A 24 -2.57 -19.54 -19.20
N THR A 25 -2.44 -19.50 -17.87
CA THR A 25 -3.35 -18.79 -16.97
C THR A 25 -2.59 -18.27 -15.77
N LEU A 26 -2.94 -17.07 -15.33
CA LEU A 26 -2.47 -16.44 -14.11
C LEU A 26 -3.64 -16.36 -13.13
N LEU A 27 -3.45 -16.90 -11.93
CA LEU A 27 -4.35 -16.73 -10.79
C LEU A 27 -3.78 -15.61 -9.93
N VAL A 28 -4.54 -14.53 -9.72
CA VAL A 28 -4.13 -13.41 -8.88
C VAL A 28 -5.07 -13.34 -7.70
N PHE A 29 -4.54 -13.65 -6.51
CA PHE A 29 -5.30 -13.74 -5.27
C PHE A 29 -5.08 -12.52 -4.38
N ASP A 30 -6.14 -12.10 -3.70
CA ASP A 30 -6.10 -11.21 -2.55
C ASP A 30 -7.15 -11.63 -1.51
N SER A 31 -6.92 -11.31 -0.24
CA SER A 31 -7.80 -11.65 0.88
C SER A 31 -8.68 -10.48 1.35
N GLY A 32 -8.81 -9.44 0.54
CA GLY A 32 -9.55 -8.22 0.86
C GLY A 32 -8.91 -7.35 1.95
N ARG A 33 -7.85 -7.85 2.59
CA ARG A 33 -7.05 -7.09 3.57
C ARG A 33 -6.10 -6.16 2.83
N HIS A 34 -6.61 -5.00 2.45
CA HIS A 34 -5.77 -3.92 1.97
C HIS A 34 -5.03 -3.27 3.14
N ASN A 35 -3.72 -3.10 3.03
CA ASN A 35 -2.91 -2.40 4.02
C ASN A 35 -1.63 -1.86 3.37
N PHE A 36 -1.02 -0.86 4.00
CA PHE A 36 0.16 -0.16 3.48
C PHE A 36 1.43 -1.03 3.35
N LEU A 37 1.50 -2.19 4.02
CA LEU A 37 2.68 -3.05 4.02
C LEU A 37 2.71 -4.05 2.85
N ARG A 38 1.58 -4.26 2.17
CA ARG A 38 1.46 -5.26 1.10
C ARG A 38 0.70 -4.72 -0.08
N MET A 39 1.19 -5.03 -1.27
CA MET A 39 0.47 -4.71 -2.50
C MET A 39 -0.78 -5.57 -2.62
N ASN A 40 -1.92 -4.95 -2.95
CA ASN A 40 -3.12 -5.67 -3.35
C ASN A 40 -3.04 -5.96 -4.86
N TYR A 41 -2.66 -7.19 -5.21
CA TYR A 41 -2.43 -7.57 -6.61
C TYR A 41 -3.71 -7.57 -7.45
N VAL A 42 -4.85 -7.90 -6.84
CA VAL A 42 -6.14 -7.84 -7.52
C VAL A 42 -6.45 -6.39 -7.86
N ALA A 43 -6.44 -5.49 -6.88
CA ALA A 43 -6.70 -4.07 -7.09
C ALA A 43 -5.73 -3.45 -8.11
N TYR A 44 -4.45 -3.85 -8.11
CA TYR A 44 -3.49 -3.38 -9.12
C TYR A 44 -3.91 -3.74 -10.55
N LEU A 45 -4.60 -4.86 -10.77
CA LEU A 45 -5.06 -5.25 -12.12
C LEU A 45 -6.50 -4.83 -12.41
N THR A 46 -7.34 -4.64 -11.39
CA THR A 46 -8.80 -4.47 -11.57
C THR A 46 -9.34 -3.11 -11.14
N ASP A 47 -8.54 -2.32 -10.43
CA ASP A 47 -8.97 -1.13 -9.66
C ASP A 47 -9.92 -1.42 -8.50
N PHE A 48 -10.13 -2.69 -8.16
CA PHE A 48 -11.13 -3.10 -7.17
C PHE A 48 -10.48 -3.75 -5.95
N ILE A 49 -10.76 -3.18 -4.78
CA ILE A 49 -10.41 -3.76 -3.48
C ILE A 49 -11.65 -4.46 -2.93
N SER A 50 -11.61 -5.79 -2.83
CA SER A 50 -12.70 -6.58 -2.26
C SER A 50 -12.81 -6.42 -0.74
N VAL A 51 -14.01 -6.54 -0.17
CA VAL A 51 -14.18 -6.55 1.29
C VAL A 51 -13.91 -7.94 1.89
N GLY A 52 -14.08 -9.00 1.10
CA GLY A 52 -14.04 -10.37 1.61
C GLY A 52 -12.72 -11.12 1.42
N PRO A 53 -12.59 -12.27 2.11
CA PRO A 53 -11.33 -12.99 2.30
C PRO A 53 -10.85 -13.79 1.08
N GLN A 54 -11.67 -13.91 0.04
CA GLN A 54 -11.43 -14.78 -1.09
C GLN A 54 -11.74 -14.05 -2.38
N THR A 55 -10.73 -13.45 -2.98
CA THR A 55 -10.83 -12.77 -4.28
C THR A 55 -9.75 -13.30 -5.19
N VAL A 56 -10.15 -13.84 -6.35
CA VAL A 56 -9.24 -14.37 -7.37
C VAL A 56 -9.60 -13.82 -8.73
N LEU A 57 -8.69 -13.07 -9.34
CA LEU A 57 -8.74 -12.80 -10.76
C LEU A 57 -8.12 -13.99 -11.50
N VAL A 58 -8.93 -14.67 -12.32
CA VAL A 58 -8.45 -15.66 -13.28
C VAL A 58 -8.17 -14.92 -14.58
N LEU A 59 -6.89 -14.83 -14.97
CA LEU A 59 -6.44 -14.19 -16.19
C LEU A 59 -5.86 -15.23 -17.15
N PRO A 60 -6.65 -15.74 -18.10
CA PRO A 60 -6.14 -16.55 -19.19
C PRO A 60 -5.34 -15.71 -20.19
N LEU A 61 -4.42 -16.38 -20.90
CA LEU A 61 -3.52 -15.70 -21.83
C LEU A 61 -4.25 -14.95 -22.96
N GLU A 62 -5.24 -15.59 -23.59
CA GLU A 62 -5.86 -15.08 -24.83
C GLU A 62 -7.35 -14.71 -24.71
N VAL A 63 -7.98 -14.93 -23.55
CA VAL A 63 -9.40 -14.59 -23.32
C VAL A 63 -9.57 -13.60 -22.18
N ALA A 64 -10.74 -12.95 -22.12
CA ALA A 64 -11.07 -12.00 -21.07
C ALA A 64 -10.96 -12.65 -19.67
N PRO A 65 -10.49 -11.90 -18.66
CA PRO A 65 -10.41 -12.42 -17.31
C PRO A 65 -11.79 -12.50 -16.66
N VAL A 66 -11.85 -13.32 -15.61
CA VAL A 66 -13.04 -13.47 -14.76
C VAL A 66 -12.61 -13.24 -13.31
N LEU A 67 -13.33 -12.38 -12.60
CA LEU A 67 -13.09 -12.10 -11.19
C LEU A 67 -14.03 -12.95 -10.34
N TYR A 68 -13.46 -13.81 -9.50
CA TYR A 68 -14.20 -14.63 -8.54
C TYR A 68 -14.04 -14.02 -7.16
N LEU A 69 -15.14 -13.74 -6.46
CA LEU A 69 -15.06 -13.17 -5.13
C LEU A 69 -16.13 -13.68 -4.17
N ALA A 70 -15.80 -13.67 -2.88
CA ALA A 70 -16.72 -13.82 -1.77
C ALA A 70 -16.49 -12.66 -0.78
N PRO A 71 -17.54 -12.08 -0.19
CA PRO A 71 -18.93 -12.52 -0.25
C PRO A 71 -19.69 -12.09 -1.52
N VAL A 72 -20.75 -12.83 -1.87
CA VAL A 72 -21.54 -12.63 -3.11
C VAL A 72 -22.18 -11.24 -3.20
N TRP A 73 -22.49 -10.61 -2.06
CA TRP A 73 -23.10 -9.27 -2.04
C TRP A 73 -22.13 -8.17 -2.48
N ASP A 74 -20.82 -8.44 -2.56
CA ASP A 74 -19.80 -7.48 -3.02
C ASP A 74 -19.66 -7.50 -4.56
N ILE A 75 -20.34 -8.43 -5.26
CA ILE A 75 -20.29 -8.57 -6.72
C ILE A 75 -20.81 -7.32 -7.45
N PRO A 76 -21.96 -6.71 -7.10
CA PRO A 76 -22.42 -5.50 -7.77
C PRO A 76 -21.39 -4.37 -7.70
N ARG A 77 -20.73 -4.20 -6.55
CA ARG A 77 -19.67 -3.21 -6.40
C ARG A 77 -18.47 -3.51 -7.30
N ALA A 78 -18.05 -4.77 -7.38
CA ALA A 78 -17.01 -5.18 -8.31
C ALA A 78 -17.38 -4.95 -9.78
N GLN A 79 -18.65 -5.12 -10.15
CA GLN A 79 -19.15 -4.84 -11.51
C GLN A 79 -19.17 -3.34 -11.83
N ASP A 80 -19.44 -2.50 -10.83
CA ASP A 80 -19.49 -1.03 -10.98
C ASP A 80 -18.10 -0.39 -10.95
N GLU A 81 -17.20 -0.87 -10.07
CA GLU A 81 -15.90 -0.26 -9.80
C GLU A 81 -14.77 -0.84 -10.68
N SER A 82 -14.84 -2.13 -11.03
CA SER A 82 -13.80 -2.76 -11.86
C SER A 82 -14.15 -2.72 -13.34
N TRP A 83 -13.13 -2.82 -14.19
CA TRP A 83 -13.32 -2.97 -15.64
C TRP A 83 -13.58 -4.43 -16.07
N VAL A 84 -13.53 -5.40 -15.13
CA VAL A 84 -13.59 -6.82 -15.46
C VAL A 84 -15.01 -7.19 -15.91
N PRO A 85 -15.19 -7.74 -17.12
CA PRO A 85 -16.53 -7.91 -17.72
C PRO A 85 -17.35 -9.03 -17.08
N ASP A 86 -16.71 -9.94 -16.35
CA ASP A 86 -17.33 -11.13 -15.78
C ASP A 86 -16.89 -11.28 -14.32
N VAL A 87 -17.85 -11.09 -13.40
CA VAL A 87 -17.65 -11.19 -11.96
C VAL A 87 -18.60 -12.26 -11.41
N ARG A 88 -18.04 -13.23 -10.69
CA ARG A 88 -18.76 -14.44 -10.25
C ARG A 88 -18.55 -14.75 -8.77
N PRO A 89 -19.47 -15.50 -8.15
CA PRO A 89 -19.28 -16.05 -6.81
C PRO A 89 -18.04 -16.94 -6.73
N PHE A 90 -17.26 -16.81 -5.64
CA PHE A 90 -16.07 -17.65 -5.41
C PHE A 90 -16.36 -19.16 -5.46
N LYS A 91 -17.56 -19.61 -5.06
CA LYS A 91 -17.93 -21.04 -5.16
C LYS A 91 -17.82 -21.62 -6.58
N GLU A 92 -17.92 -20.80 -7.62
CA GLU A 92 -17.82 -21.21 -9.02
C GLU A 92 -16.37 -21.28 -9.52
N PHE A 93 -15.41 -20.73 -8.76
CA PHE A 93 -13.98 -20.76 -9.05
C PHE A 93 -13.46 -22.19 -9.25
N TRP A 94 -13.95 -23.14 -8.45
CA TRP A 94 -13.54 -24.55 -8.51
C TRP A 94 -13.91 -25.21 -9.84
N ASN A 95 -15.09 -24.88 -10.39
CA ASN A 95 -15.50 -25.35 -11.72
C ASN A 95 -14.59 -24.79 -12.80
N ARG A 96 -14.13 -23.55 -12.64
CA ARG A 96 -13.16 -22.94 -13.56
C ARG A 96 -11.82 -23.64 -13.48
N LEU A 97 -11.30 -23.90 -12.27
CA LEU A 97 -9.99 -24.55 -12.06
C LEU A 97 -9.90 -25.92 -12.69
N ALA A 98 -10.93 -26.76 -12.53
CA ALA A 98 -10.96 -28.12 -13.08
C ALA A 98 -10.85 -28.16 -14.61
N ASN A 99 -11.14 -27.04 -15.29
CA ASN A 99 -11.09 -26.91 -16.74
C ASN A 99 -9.86 -26.13 -17.24
N LEU A 100 -8.92 -25.74 -16.36
CA LEU A 100 -7.69 -25.09 -16.77
C LEU A 100 -6.68 -26.12 -17.28
N SER A 101 -6.00 -25.78 -18.37
CA SER A 101 -4.96 -26.60 -18.97
C SER A 101 -3.65 -25.83 -19.15
N GLY A 102 -2.54 -26.55 -19.14
CA GLY A 102 -1.21 -25.97 -19.31
C GLY A 102 -0.66 -25.37 -18.01
N LYS A 103 0.41 -24.59 -18.15
CA LYS A 103 1.18 -24.06 -17.01
C LYS A 103 0.43 -22.90 -16.35
N VAL A 104 0.17 -23.00 -15.05
CA VAL A 104 -0.54 -21.98 -14.26
C VAL A 104 0.43 -21.21 -13.37
N GLY A 105 0.32 -19.88 -13.38
CA GLY A 105 0.99 -18.99 -12.44
C GLY A 105 0.06 -18.60 -11.28
N LEU A 106 0.62 -18.39 -10.09
CA LEU A 106 -0.09 -17.90 -8.91
C LEU A 106 0.62 -16.66 -8.35
N ILE A 107 -0.15 -15.62 -8.09
CA ILE A 107 0.25 -14.37 -7.43
C ILE A 107 -0.60 -14.19 -6.17
N GLY A 108 0.01 -13.69 -5.08
CA GLY A 108 -0.69 -13.46 -3.81
C GLY A 108 -0.65 -14.65 -2.84
N ARG A 109 0.23 -15.63 -3.08
CA ARG A 109 0.39 -16.82 -2.21
C ARG A 109 0.73 -16.43 -0.77
N GLU A 110 1.47 -15.35 -0.56
CA GLU A 110 1.89 -14.83 0.74
C GLU A 110 0.72 -14.31 1.61
N SER A 111 -0.43 -14.04 0.99
CA SER A 111 -1.66 -13.59 1.66
C SER A 111 -2.72 -14.68 1.70
N MET A 112 -2.44 -15.85 1.11
CA MET A 112 -3.33 -16.99 0.98
C MET A 112 -3.18 -17.94 2.15
N HIS A 113 -4.29 -18.52 2.62
CA HIS A 113 -4.26 -19.62 3.59
C HIS A 113 -3.61 -20.86 2.96
N VAL A 114 -2.81 -21.60 3.72
CA VAL A 114 -2.11 -22.80 3.22
C VAL A 114 -3.10 -23.83 2.67
N ASP A 115 -4.20 -24.09 3.38
CA ASP A 115 -5.24 -25.03 2.91
C ASP A 115 -5.84 -24.62 1.55
N LEU A 116 -6.08 -23.33 1.33
CA LEU A 116 -6.60 -22.85 0.03
C LEU A 116 -5.58 -23.07 -1.09
N HIS A 117 -4.29 -22.83 -0.81
CA HIS A 117 -3.22 -23.13 -1.77
C HIS A 117 -3.21 -24.62 -2.12
N ASP A 118 -3.33 -25.49 -1.13
CA ASP A 118 -3.26 -26.94 -1.32
C ASP A 118 -4.49 -27.47 -2.07
N GLU A 119 -5.68 -26.92 -1.79
CA GLU A 119 -6.90 -27.19 -2.56
C GLU A 119 -6.76 -26.75 -4.02
N ILE A 120 -6.18 -25.57 -4.28
CA ILE A 120 -5.90 -25.08 -5.64
C ILE A 120 -4.94 -26.03 -6.35
N ALA A 121 -3.83 -26.41 -5.71
CA ALA A 121 -2.84 -27.31 -6.31
C ALA A 121 -3.44 -28.69 -6.63
N LYS A 122 -4.28 -29.21 -5.73
CA LYS A 122 -5.02 -30.45 -5.94
C LYS A 122 -6.01 -30.34 -7.10
N ALA A 123 -6.80 -29.26 -7.16
CA ALA A 123 -7.78 -29.04 -8.23
C ALA A 123 -7.13 -28.85 -9.61
N LEU A 124 -5.95 -28.22 -9.66
CA LEU A 124 -5.17 -28.06 -10.90
C LEU A 124 -4.41 -29.32 -11.32
N ASN A 125 -4.30 -30.32 -10.43
CA ASN A 125 -3.41 -31.48 -10.56
C ASN A 125 -1.96 -31.09 -10.89
N GLN A 126 -1.50 -29.94 -10.37
CA GLN A 126 -0.16 -29.39 -10.49
C GLN A 126 0.07 -28.34 -9.41
N THR A 127 1.32 -28.12 -9.01
CA THR A 127 1.68 -26.98 -8.17
C THR A 127 1.81 -25.73 -9.05
N PRO A 128 1.01 -24.66 -8.84
CA PRO A 128 1.13 -23.45 -9.62
C PRO A 128 2.48 -22.74 -9.36
N VAL A 129 3.03 -22.13 -10.41
CA VAL A 129 4.32 -21.43 -10.34
C VAL A 129 4.14 -20.08 -9.64
N ASN A 130 5.00 -19.75 -8.67
CA ASN A 130 5.00 -18.41 -8.09
C ASN A 130 5.34 -17.37 -9.15
N ALA A 131 4.43 -16.43 -9.40
CA ALA A 131 4.50 -15.46 -10.48
C ALA A 131 4.43 -14.00 -9.99
N LYS A 132 4.57 -13.74 -8.68
CA LYS A 132 4.35 -12.40 -8.11
C LYS A 132 5.24 -11.31 -8.72
N GLU A 133 6.46 -11.68 -9.11
CA GLU A 133 7.42 -10.77 -9.74
C GLU A 133 6.91 -10.17 -11.06
N ILE A 134 5.95 -10.81 -11.75
CA ILE A 134 5.34 -10.25 -12.96
C ILE A 134 4.71 -8.88 -12.64
N ILE A 135 3.96 -8.80 -11.53
CA ILE A 135 3.30 -7.55 -11.11
C ILE A 135 4.27 -6.67 -10.32
N GLU A 136 5.05 -7.23 -9.38
CA GLU A 136 5.96 -6.44 -8.54
C GLU A 136 6.99 -5.67 -9.38
N ASN A 137 7.54 -6.26 -10.45
CA ASN A 137 8.50 -5.57 -11.32
C ASN A 137 7.85 -4.42 -12.10
N MET A 138 6.60 -4.59 -12.54
CA MET A 138 5.85 -3.53 -13.22
C MET A 138 5.52 -2.39 -12.25
N ALA A 139 5.05 -2.70 -11.04
CA ALA A 139 4.60 -1.72 -10.04
C ALA A 139 5.75 -0.90 -9.41
N ARG A 140 7.02 -1.28 -9.64
CA ARG A 140 8.18 -0.48 -9.21
C ARG A 140 8.16 0.90 -9.85
N CYS A 141 7.88 0.97 -11.15
CA CYS A 141 7.81 2.21 -11.92
C CYS A 141 6.37 2.66 -12.08
N LYS A 142 6.00 3.76 -11.42
CA LYS A 142 4.63 4.25 -11.36
C LYS A 142 4.25 4.85 -12.71
N SER A 143 3.05 4.57 -13.19
CA SER A 143 2.47 5.29 -14.32
C SER A 143 2.02 6.69 -13.91
N GLU A 144 1.73 7.56 -14.88
CA GLU A 144 1.15 8.88 -14.57
C GLU A 144 -0.20 8.77 -13.86
N PHE A 145 -0.97 7.72 -14.14
CA PHE A 145 -2.24 7.44 -13.45
C PHE A 145 -2.02 7.17 -11.95
N GLU A 146 -0.99 6.39 -11.61
CA GLU A 146 -0.61 6.14 -10.22
C GLU A 146 -0.01 7.38 -9.56
N LEU A 147 0.85 8.11 -10.28
CA LEU A 147 1.46 9.33 -9.76
C LEU A 147 0.42 10.41 -9.45
N GLU A 148 -0.66 10.52 -10.21
CA GLU A 148 -1.78 11.42 -9.90
C GLU A 148 -2.44 11.07 -8.56
N ARG A 149 -2.74 9.78 -8.32
CA ARG A 149 -3.28 9.31 -7.04
C ARG A 149 -2.32 9.52 -5.88
N LEU A 150 -1.03 9.24 -6.08
CA LEU A 150 0.01 9.45 -5.07
C LEU A 150 0.18 10.93 -4.73
N ARG A 151 0.16 11.83 -5.72
CA ARG A 151 0.17 13.29 -5.49
C ARG A 151 -1.04 13.70 -4.65
N LYS A 152 -2.23 13.18 -4.95
CA LYS A 152 -3.43 13.45 -4.16
C LYS A 152 -3.32 12.94 -2.72
N ALA A 153 -2.82 11.72 -2.53
CA ALA A 153 -2.57 11.17 -1.19
C ALA A 153 -1.55 12.03 -0.42
N ALA A 154 -0.49 12.52 -1.07
CA ALA A 154 0.50 13.41 -0.45
C ALA A 154 -0.13 14.75 -0.01
N GLU A 155 -0.98 15.36 -0.83
CA GLU A 155 -1.72 16.59 -0.46
C GLU A 155 -2.60 16.39 0.79
N ILE A 156 -3.26 15.22 0.86
CA ILE A 156 -4.09 14.83 2.00
C ILE A 156 -3.22 14.62 3.25
N ALA A 157 -2.05 14.00 3.10
CA ALA A 157 -1.12 13.79 4.20
C ALA A 157 -0.62 15.13 4.76
N ASP A 158 -0.24 16.07 3.89
CA ASP A 158 0.14 17.42 4.27
C ASP A 158 -1.01 18.16 4.98
N ALA A 159 -2.25 17.93 4.58
CA ALA A 159 -3.41 18.47 5.29
C ALA A 159 -3.59 17.87 6.69
N GLY A 160 -3.32 16.57 6.86
CA GLY A 160 -3.28 15.92 8.16
C GLY A 160 -2.21 16.51 9.08
N VAL A 161 -1.01 16.79 8.54
CA VAL A 161 0.07 17.48 9.27
C VAL A 161 -0.36 18.89 9.70
N ARG A 162 -1.01 19.64 8.80
CA ARG A 162 -1.52 20.99 9.12
C ARG A 162 -2.54 20.94 10.26
N ALA A 163 -3.50 20.02 10.20
CA ALA A 163 -4.47 19.84 11.30
C ALA A 163 -3.78 19.47 12.61
N LEU A 164 -2.79 18.58 12.57
CA LEU A 164 -1.99 18.26 13.77
C LEU A 164 -1.30 19.51 14.33
N HIS A 165 -0.69 20.32 13.47
CA HIS A 165 0.00 21.55 13.88
C HIS A 165 -0.95 22.60 14.47
N GLU A 166 -2.14 22.76 13.88
CA GLU A 166 -3.13 23.77 14.27
C GLU A 166 -3.88 23.39 15.56
N ASP A 167 -4.21 22.11 15.74
CA ASP A 167 -5.14 21.66 16.78
C ASP A 167 -4.47 20.94 17.97
N ALA A 168 -3.19 20.54 17.84
CA ALA A 168 -2.46 19.92 18.93
C ALA A 168 -2.30 20.88 20.11
N ARG A 169 -2.67 20.40 21.30
CA ARG A 169 -2.61 21.18 22.54
C ARG A 169 -2.43 20.26 23.75
N ALA A 170 -1.88 20.82 24.82
CA ALA A 170 -1.73 20.10 26.08
C ALA A 170 -3.11 19.67 26.62
N GLY A 171 -3.15 18.53 27.30
CA GLY A 171 -4.38 17.98 27.85
C GLY A 171 -5.13 17.02 26.91
N LEU A 172 -4.82 17.01 25.61
CA LEU A 172 -5.30 15.97 24.71
C LEU A 172 -4.63 14.63 25.03
N LYS A 173 -5.32 13.53 24.78
CA LYS A 173 -4.75 12.19 24.70
C LYS A 173 -4.19 11.94 23.30
N GLU A 174 -3.22 11.04 23.17
CA GLU A 174 -2.62 10.74 21.86
C GLU A 174 -3.64 10.24 20.84
N PHE A 175 -4.60 9.39 21.24
CA PHE A 175 -5.66 8.96 20.33
C PHE A 175 -6.57 10.12 19.88
N GLU A 176 -6.67 11.22 20.66
CA GLU A 176 -7.42 12.41 20.25
C GLU A 176 -6.63 13.19 19.19
N LEU A 177 -5.28 13.25 19.31
CA LEU A 177 -4.42 13.77 18.24
C LEU A 177 -4.55 12.95 16.95
N ALA A 178 -4.54 11.62 17.07
CA ALA A 178 -4.73 10.73 15.92
C ALA A 178 -6.09 10.95 15.26
N ALA A 179 -7.16 11.09 16.04
CA ALA A 179 -8.51 11.35 15.54
C ALA A 179 -8.63 12.68 14.79
N ILE A 180 -7.94 13.74 15.23
CA ILE A 180 -7.86 15.03 14.51
C ILE A 180 -7.28 14.82 13.11
N VAL A 181 -6.15 14.12 13.03
CA VAL A 181 -5.46 13.86 11.77
C VAL A 181 -6.31 12.98 10.86
N GLU A 182 -6.86 11.89 11.39
CA GLU A 182 -7.72 10.99 10.62
C GLU A 182 -8.96 11.70 10.09
N TYR A 183 -9.67 12.45 10.92
CA TYR A 183 -10.83 13.22 10.50
C TYR A 183 -10.47 14.15 9.32
N ARG A 184 -9.34 14.86 9.42
CA ARG A 184 -8.90 15.75 8.35
C ARG A 184 -8.65 14.99 7.06
N MET A 185 -7.94 13.86 7.12
CA MET A 185 -7.65 13.04 5.94
C MET A 185 -8.93 12.48 5.31
N ARG A 186 -9.82 11.91 6.12
CA ARG A 186 -11.12 11.37 5.68
C ARG A 186 -11.98 12.45 5.02
N SER A 187 -12.02 13.65 5.58
CA SER A 187 -12.77 14.78 5.03
C SER A 187 -12.31 15.24 3.64
N LEU A 188 -11.09 14.84 3.23
CA LEU A 188 -10.50 15.17 1.94
C LEU A 188 -10.49 13.98 0.95
N GLY A 189 -11.14 12.87 1.31
CA GLY A 189 -11.32 11.71 0.44
C GLY A 189 -10.28 10.60 0.62
N ALA A 190 -9.59 10.52 1.76
CA ALA A 190 -8.81 9.32 2.09
C ALA A 190 -9.73 8.10 2.25
N GLU A 191 -9.59 7.12 1.37
CA GLU A 191 -10.37 5.88 1.35
C GLU A 191 -9.97 4.94 2.50
N ASP A 192 -8.70 5.00 2.88
CA ASP A 192 -8.13 4.28 4.02
C ASP A 192 -6.96 5.09 4.59
N ASN A 193 -6.48 4.72 5.77
CA ASN A 193 -5.28 5.32 6.33
C ASN A 193 -4.57 4.39 7.33
N PHE A 194 -3.26 4.55 7.42
CA PHE A 194 -2.49 4.16 8.58
C PHE A 194 -1.99 5.43 9.27
N GLY A 195 -2.09 5.47 10.60
CA GLY A 195 -1.73 6.64 11.39
C GLY A 195 -1.17 6.26 12.74
N MET A 196 0.01 6.80 13.09
CA MET A 196 0.51 6.80 14.46
C MET A 196 0.85 8.23 14.84
N VAL A 197 0.09 8.79 15.77
CA VAL A 197 0.34 10.13 16.30
C VAL A 197 0.54 10.00 17.80
N VAL A 198 1.80 10.13 18.22
CA VAL A 198 2.23 9.93 19.60
C VAL A 198 2.90 11.17 20.15
N ALA A 199 2.86 11.33 21.47
CA ALA A 199 3.47 12.46 22.16
C ALA A 199 4.29 11.95 23.35
N ASN A 200 5.57 12.33 23.42
CA ASN A 200 6.44 11.89 24.50
C ASN A 200 7.59 12.88 24.74
N SER A 201 8.26 12.79 25.89
CA SER A 201 9.44 13.61 26.19
C SER A 201 10.67 13.20 25.37
N HIS A 202 10.63 12.06 24.68
CA HIS A 202 11.68 11.57 23.80
C HIS A 202 11.12 10.91 22.53
N ASN A 203 11.94 10.81 21.47
CA ASN A 203 11.52 10.30 20.16
C ASN A 203 11.58 8.76 20.00
N GLN A 204 12.11 8.04 21.00
CA GLN A 204 12.30 6.58 20.94
C GLN A 204 11.01 5.76 21.21
N ALA A 205 9.87 6.40 21.43
CA ALA A 205 8.63 5.76 21.84
C ALA A 205 7.54 5.84 20.74
N LEU A 206 7.83 5.34 19.54
CA LEU A 206 6.79 5.19 18.53
C LEU A 206 5.93 3.96 18.87
N HIS A 207 4.62 4.16 19.00
CA HIS A 207 3.66 3.12 19.36
C HIS A 207 2.25 3.48 18.86
N PRO A 208 1.29 2.55 18.90
CA PRO A 208 -0.11 2.91 18.72
C PRO A 208 -0.55 3.97 19.74
N PRO A 209 -1.32 5.01 19.34
CA PRO A 209 -1.75 6.07 20.24
C PRO A 209 -2.46 5.54 21.49
N THR A 210 -2.12 6.08 22.66
CA THR A 210 -2.65 5.67 23.97
C THR A 210 -3.49 6.76 24.63
N ASP A 211 -3.90 6.53 25.88
CA ASP A 211 -4.56 7.53 26.71
C ASP A 211 -3.59 8.47 27.44
N ARG A 212 -2.28 8.41 27.13
CA ARG A 212 -1.28 9.36 27.63
C ARG A 212 -1.68 10.78 27.25
N VAL A 213 -1.65 11.66 28.25
CA VAL A 213 -1.99 13.07 28.10
C VAL A 213 -0.77 13.87 27.63
N VAL A 214 -0.92 14.56 26.51
CA VAL A 214 0.07 15.45 25.91
C VAL A 214 0.40 16.60 26.89
N GLN A 215 1.69 16.84 27.10
CA GLN A 215 2.24 17.87 27.97
C GLN A 215 3.02 18.91 27.15
N PRO A 216 3.13 20.17 27.64
CA PRO A 216 4.09 21.13 27.08
C PRO A 216 5.51 20.55 27.09
N GLY A 217 6.25 20.78 26.01
CA GLY A 217 7.59 20.25 25.78
C GLY A 217 7.63 18.85 25.17
N ASP A 218 6.49 18.14 25.05
CA ASP A 218 6.45 16.85 24.39
C ASP A 218 6.83 16.97 22.90
N ILE A 219 7.63 16.01 22.44
CA ILE A 219 7.85 15.70 21.04
C ILE A 219 6.64 14.91 20.54
N ILE A 220 5.95 15.46 19.55
CA ILE A 220 4.87 14.80 18.83
C ILE A 220 5.43 14.25 17.52
N ILE A 221 5.26 12.94 17.30
CA ILE A 221 5.63 12.25 16.07
C ILE A 221 4.36 11.77 15.40
N GLY A 222 4.13 12.22 14.17
CA GLY A 222 3.04 11.77 13.31
C GLY A 222 3.57 10.97 12.14
N GLU A 223 3.25 9.68 12.09
CA GLU A 223 3.27 8.88 10.86
C GLU A 223 1.88 8.96 10.24
N ILE A 224 1.79 9.60 9.07
CA ILE A 224 0.53 9.99 8.45
C ILE A 224 0.51 9.40 7.05
N THR A 225 -0.35 8.39 6.86
CA THR A 225 -0.34 7.53 5.68
C THR A 225 -1.73 7.37 5.06
N PRO A 226 -2.29 8.40 4.39
CA PRO A 226 -3.57 8.28 3.69
C PRO A 226 -3.45 7.39 2.44
N CYS A 227 -4.59 6.82 2.04
CA CYS A 227 -4.78 6.02 0.84
C CYS A 227 -5.73 6.71 -0.15
N VAL A 228 -5.36 6.70 -1.42
CA VAL A 228 -6.21 7.14 -2.55
C VAL A 228 -6.11 6.13 -3.69
N GLY A 229 -7.24 5.57 -4.12
CA GLY A 229 -7.30 4.54 -5.16
C GLY A 229 -6.40 3.34 -4.88
N GLY A 230 -6.36 2.89 -3.62
CA GLY A 230 -5.53 1.79 -3.16
C GLY A 230 -4.03 2.07 -3.02
N LEU A 231 -3.59 3.33 -3.20
CA LEU A 231 -2.19 3.74 -3.09
C LEU A 231 -1.95 4.57 -1.84
N PHE A 232 -1.06 4.08 -0.98
CA PHE A 232 -0.65 4.76 0.24
C PHE A 232 0.56 5.67 -0.01
N VAL A 233 0.57 6.83 0.65
CA VAL A 233 1.74 7.71 0.77
C VAL A 233 1.97 7.99 2.24
N GLN A 234 3.16 7.70 2.75
CA GLN A 234 3.53 7.99 4.13
C GLN A 234 4.42 9.22 4.22
N ILE A 235 4.06 10.15 5.10
CA ILE A 235 4.96 11.18 5.59
C ILE A 235 5.13 11.05 7.11
N CYS A 236 6.34 11.30 7.58
CA CYS A 236 6.61 11.42 9.00
C CYS A 236 6.91 12.89 9.33
N ARG A 237 6.34 13.39 10.42
CA ARG A 237 6.61 14.73 10.94
C ARG A 237 6.86 14.69 12.43
N THR A 238 7.85 15.46 12.85
CA THR A 238 8.20 15.66 14.25
C THR A 238 7.98 17.13 14.58
N MET A 239 7.21 17.39 15.64
CA MET A 239 6.99 18.73 16.19
C MET A 239 7.16 18.70 17.71
N VAL A 240 7.35 19.87 18.33
CA VAL A 240 7.36 19.99 19.79
C VAL A 240 6.18 20.86 20.21
N LEU A 241 5.45 20.46 21.24
CA LEU A 241 4.38 21.28 21.79
C LEU A 241 4.97 22.40 22.66
N GLY A 242 5.06 23.62 22.11
CA GLY A 242 5.70 24.75 22.78
C GLY A 242 7.20 24.83 22.45
N GLU A 243 8.02 25.17 23.45
CA GLU A 243 9.45 25.42 23.23
C GLU A 243 10.28 24.12 23.20
N PRO A 244 11.04 23.86 22.12
CA PRO A 244 11.91 22.69 22.05
C PRO A 244 13.14 22.83 22.95
N ALA A 245 13.50 21.76 23.65
CA ALA A 245 14.77 21.70 24.37
C ALA A 245 15.96 21.85 23.40
N PRO A 246 17.08 22.50 23.79
CA PRO A 246 18.23 22.70 22.91
C PRO A 246 18.74 21.43 22.23
N ILE A 247 18.76 20.31 22.95
CA ILE A 247 19.17 19.01 22.43
C ILE A 247 18.25 18.48 21.32
N VAL A 248 16.95 18.81 21.35
CA VAL A 248 15.99 18.42 20.31
C VAL A 248 16.27 19.21 19.03
N LEU A 249 16.56 20.51 19.15
CA LEU A 249 16.92 21.35 18.00
C LEU A 249 18.22 20.87 17.33
N GLU A 250 19.24 20.56 18.13
CA GLU A 250 20.52 20.01 17.65
C GLU A 250 20.31 18.72 16.86
N LYS A 251 19.62 17.73 17.45
CA LYS A 251 19.34 16.45 16.80
C LYS A 251 18.46 16.60 15.55
N TYR A 252 17.49 17.50 15.59
CA TYR A 252 16.64 17.77 14.43
C TYR A 252 17.42 18.40 13.27
N ALA A 253 18.44 19.23 13.55
CA ALA A 253 19.32 19.77 12.52
C ALA A 253 20.16 18.67 11.84
N ILE A 254 20.69 17.71 12.63
CA ILE A 254 21.40 16.54 12.11
C ILE A 254 20.47 15.71 11.22
N LEU A 255 19.25 15.39 11.69
CA LEU A 255 18.26 14.65 10.92
C LEU A 255 17.93 15.34 9.59
N LYS A 256 17.71 16.66 9.60
CA LYS A 256 17.43 17.42 8.38
C LYS A 256 18.59 17.37 7.39
N LYS A 257 19.84 17.48 7.86
CA LYS A 257 21.03 17.33 7.02
C LYS A 257 21.09 15.92 6.40
N ALA A 258 20.93 14.88 7.21
CA ALA A 258 20.95 13.49 6.75
C ALA A 258 19.87 13.23 5.68
N MET A 259 18.64 13.71 5.92
CA MET A 259 17.53 13.59 4.97
C MET A 259 17.84 14.30 3.64
N SER A 260 18.38 15.52 3.68
CA SER A 260 18.77 16.26 2.47
C SER A 260 19.80 15.49 1.64
N LEU A 261 20.84 14.95 2.29
CA LEU A 261 21.88 14.18 1.60
C LEU A 261 21.35 12.87 1.02
N GLY A 262 20.45 12.19 1.73
CA GLY A 262 19.74 11.03 1.21
C GLY A 262 18.90 11.35 -0.02
N MET A 263 18.19 12.49 -0.02
CA MET A 263 17.44 12.96 -1.19
C MET A 263 18.35 13.30 -2.37
N ASP A 264 19.49 13.94 -2.12
CA ASP A 264 20.49 14.26 -3.16
C ASP A 264 21.10 12.99 -3.77
N ALA A 265 21.25 11.93 -2.99
CA ALA A 265 21.74 10.63 -3.46
C ALA A 265 20.72 9.84 -4.30
N ALA A 266 19.43 10.16 -4.19
CA ALA A 266 18.35 9.47 -4.90
C ALA A 266 18.29 9.87 -6.39
N LYS A 267 19.22 9.33 -7.18
CA LYS A 267 19.35 9.60 -8.63
C LYS A 267 19.07 8.37 -9.47
N THR A 268 18.58 8.57 -10.70
CA THR A 268 18.41 7.50 -11.69
C THR A 268 19.73 6.75 -11.89
N GLY A 269 19.69 5.43 -11.70
CA GLY A 269 20.85 4.55 -11.85
C GLY A 269 21.71 4.39 -10.60
N ALA A 270 21.50 5.18 -9.54
CA ALA A 270 22.16 4.99 -8.26
C ALA A 270 21.57 3.77 -7.52
N PRO A 271 22.39 2.93 -6.87
CA PRO A 271 21.89 1.86 -6.02
C PRO A 271 21.25 2.44 -4.75
N ALA A 272 20.24 1.75 -4.22
CA ALA A 272 19.56 2.17 -2.99
C ALA A 272 20.50 2.22 -1.77
N SER A 273 21.63 1.51 -1.82
CA SER A 273 22.68 1.56 -0.80
C SER A 273 23.27 2.95 -0.63
N ASP A 274 23.39 3.74 -1.71
CA ASP A 274 24.00 5.07 -1.66
C ASP A 274 23.13 6.05 -0.85
N ILE A 275 21.81 5.90 -0.96
CA ILE A 275 20.85 6.67 -0.15
C ILE A 275 21.00 6.30 1.33
N ALA A 276 21.06 5.00 1.63
CA ALA A 276 21.23 4.52 2.99
C ALA A 276 22.56 4.95 3.60
N GLU A 277 23.65 4.90 2.81
CA GLU A 277 24.98 5.35 3.22
C GLU A 277 25.02 6.85 3.47
N ALA A 278 24.42 7.66 2.59
CA ALA A 278 24.34 9.11 2.79
C ALA A 278 23.63 9.48 4.10
N ILE A 279 22.51 8.83 4.40
CA ILE A 279 21.76 9.06 5.65
C ILE A 279 22.53 8.52 6.85
N ASN A 280 22.88 7.24 6.86
CA ASN A 280 23.50 6.59 8.02
C ASN A 280 24.90 7.12 8.30
N GLY A 281 25.69 7.41 7.26
CA GLY A 281 26.99 8.04 7.36
C GLY A 281 26.91 9.40 8.04
N THR A 282 25.95 10.25 7.63
CA THR A 282 25.71 11.56 8.26
C THR A 282 25.37 11.43 9.75
N LEU A 283 24.58 10.42 10.12
CA LEU A 283 24.25 10.15 11.52
C LEU A 283 25.48 9.67 12.30
N CYS A 284 26.24 8.71 11.77
CA CYS A 284 27.46 8.20 12.41
C CYS A 284 28.53 9.28 12.61
N GLU A 285 28.70 10.20 11.66
CA GLU A 285 29.63 11.33 11.77
C GLU A 285 29.25 12.29 12.90
N ALA A 286 27.95 12.38 13.23
CA ALA A 286 27.46 13.24 14.29
C ALA A 286 27.59 12.63 15.70
N GLY A 287 28.01 11.36 15.81
CA GLY A 287 28.13 10.60 17.06
C GLY A 287 26.81 10.01 17.56
#